data_AF-A0A935AA46-F1
#
_entry.id   AF-A0A935AA46-F1
#
_cell.length_a   1.000
_cell.length_b   1.000
_cell.length_c   1.000
_cell.angle_alpha   90.00
_cell.angle_beta   90.00
_cell.angle_gamma   90.00
#
_symmetry.space_group_name_H-M   'P 1'
#
loop_
_entity.id
_entity.type
_entity.pdbx_description
1 polymer ?
#
loop_
_entity_poly.entity_id
_entity_poly.type
_entity_poly.pdbx_seq_one_letter_code
_entity_poly.pdbx_strand_id
1 'polypeptide(L)'
;MRRADRLFQIVLLLDRGRAVTARELADALQVSERTVYRDVADLSRSGVPISGEAGVGYLMRPGYRLPPLMFDAEELAALALGSRMVRSWADPALGRAAERALLRIESVLPRRLRHDPARDALLVPGFHVPDAMRAPMSTLRECISDQRRLRIAYTRADGAASERTIQPVGLVFWGETWTLGAWCELRGDFRSFRLDRIARLAPLDAHFDGTGMLARYLQAAQTERDACRIETPSRPPSAPGEDRAAASMQESPPHNPPAASP
;
A
#
# COMPACT_ATOMS: atom_id res chain seq x y z
N MET A 1 -3.60 7.00 -25.24
CA MET A 1 -2.36 7.31 -24.49
C MET A 1 -2.06 8.81 -24.61
N ARG A 2 -1.69 9.50 -23.53
CA ARG A 2 -1.28 10.91 -23.63
C ARG A 2 0.09 10.98 -24.30
N ARG A 3 0.39 12.11 -24.98
CA ARG A 3 1.65 12.29 -25.72
C ARG A 3 2.88 12.22 -24.81
N ALA A 4 2.81 12.80 -23.62
CA ALA A 4 3.89 12.78 -22.64
C ALA A 4 4.27 11.34 -22.23
N ASP A 5 3.27 10.51 -21.90
CA ASP A 5 3.46 9.09 -21.56
C ASP A 5 4.17 8.34 -22.68
N ARG A 6 3.78 8.61 -23.94
CA ARG A 6 4.35 7.95 -25.11
C ARG A 6 5.82 8.33 -25.33
N LEU A 7 6.15 9.61 -25.21
CA LEU A 7 7.53 10.09 -25.31
C LEU A 7 8.41 9.46 -24.22
N PHE A 8 7.92 9.38 -22.99
CA PHE A 8 8.63 8.73 -21.89
C PHE A 8 8.88 7.23 -22.16
N GLN A 9 7.85 6.51 -22.62
CA GLN A 9 7.98 5.09 -22.96
C GLN A 9 8.98 4.83 -24.10
N ILE A 10 9.05 5.71 -25.11
CA ILE A 10 10.07 5.61 -26.17
C ILE A 10 11.47 5.68 -25.56
N VAL A 11 11.74 6.64 -24.66
CA VAL A 11 13.07 6.76 -24.05
C VAL A 11 13.40 5.53 -23.20
N LEU A 12 12.47 5.00 -22.42
CA LEU A 12 12.67 3.77 -21.65
C LEU A 12 12.95 2.53 -22.52
N LEU A 13 12.30 2.43 -23.67
CA LEU A 13 12.53 1.32 -24.60
C LEU A 13 13.93 1.40 -25.22
N LEU A 14 14.44 2.60 -25.48
CA LEU A 14 15.77 2.85 -26.04
C LEU A 14 16.91 2.79 -25.01
N ASP A 15 16.60 2.97 -23.72
CA ASP A 15 17.58 2.89 -22.61
C ASP A 15 18.17 1.49 -22.38
N ARG A 16 17.58 0.45 -23.00
CA ARG A 16 18.03 -0.93 -22.90
C ARG A 16 19.36 -1.23 -23.60
N GLY A 17 19.99 -0.23 -24.21
CA GLY A 17 21.32 -0.35 -24.82
C GLY A 17 21.37 -1.17 -26.11
N ARG A 18 20.21 -1.51 -26.69
CA ARG A 18 20.09 -2.18 -28.00
C ARG A 18 19.35 -1.29 -29.00
N ALA A 19 19.61 -1.51 -30.28
CA ALA A 19 18.81 -0.89 -31.33
C ALA A 19 17.37 -1.43 -31.28
N VAL A 20 16.39 -0.54 -31.42
CA VAL A 20 14.96 -0.85 -31.48
C VAL A 20 14.36 -0.21 -32.73
N THR A 21 13.72 -1.01 -33.57
CA THR A 21 13.11 -0.55 -34.82
C THR A 21 11.87 0.32 -34.58
N ALA A 22 11.50 1.16 -35.55
CA ALA A 22 10.27 1.95 -35.50
C ALA A 22 9.02 1.05 -35.36
N ARG A 23 9.05 -0.13 -35.97
CA ARG A 23 7.99 -1.14 -35.88
C ARG A 23 7.87 -1.73 -34.48
N GLU A 24 8.98 -2.14 -33.86
CA GLU A 24 8.97 -2.61 -32.46
C GLU A 24 8.43 -1.55 -31.49
N LEU A 25 8.81 -0.28 -31.69
CA LEU A 25 8.29 0.83 -30.90
C LEU A 25 6.79 1.05 -31.16
N ALA A 26 6.35 0.97 -32.41
CA ALA A 26 4.95 1.11 -32.81
C ALA A 26 4.07 0.02 -32.18
N ASP A 27 4.52 -1.24 -32.25
CA ASP A 27 3.85 -2.40 -31.67
C ASP A 27 3.76 -2.29 -30.13
N ALA A 28 4.87 -1.91 -29.48
CA ALA A 28 4.92 -1.76 -28.02
C ALA A 28 4.02 -0.62 -27.52
N LEU A 29 3.92 0.47 -28.28
CA LEU A 29 3.16 1.67 -27.91
C LEU A 29 1.73 1.67 -28.46
N GLN A 30 1.37 0.67 -29.28
CA GLN A 30 0.07 0.58 -29.95
C GLN A 30 -0.25 1.85 -30.76
N VAL A 31 0.73 2.33 -31.54
CA VAL A 31 0.60 3.50 -32.43
C VAL A 31 1.17 3.20 -33.81
N SER A 32 0.94 4.10 -34.78
CA SER A 32 1.56 3.96 -36.10
C SER A 32 3.05 4.26 -36.08
N GLU A 33 3.83 3.65 -36.99
CA GLU A 33 5.24 4.00 -37.19
C GLU A 33 5.44 5.49 -37.49
N ARG A 34 4.52 6.13 -38.23
CA ARG A 34 4.53 7.58 -38.49
C ARG A 34 4.51 8.40 -37.20
N THR A 35 3.78 7.94 -36.18
CA THR A 35 3.74 8.57 -34.86
C THR A 35 5.09 8.42 -34.15
N VAL A 36 5.69 7.22 -34.21
CA VAL A 36 7.02 6.96 -33.65
C VAL A 36 8.08 7.84 -34.31
N TYR A 37 8.12 7.92 -35.64
CA TYR A 37 9.04 8.80 -36.37
C TYR A 37 8.95 10.24 -35.89
N ARG A 38 7.73 10.76 -35.70
CA ARG A 38 7.49 12.11 -35.21
C ARG A 38 7.97 12.29 -33.78
N ASP A 39 7.61 11.39 -32.89
CA ASP A 39 7.95 11.47 -31.46
C ASP A 39 9.46 11.32 -31.22
N VAL A 40 10.13 10.42 -31.95
CA VAL A 40 11.60 10.29 -31.90
C VAL A 40 12.26 11.56 -32.41
N ALA A 41 11.77 12.16 -33.50
CA ALA A 41 12.27 13.45 -33.97
C ALA A 41 12.05 14.57 -32.94
N ASP A 42 10.94 14.56 -32.22
CA ASP A 42 10.66 15.51 -31.14
C ASP A 42 11.62 15.32 -29.95
N LEU A 43 11.90 14.07 -29.57
CA LEU A 43 12.87 13.73 -28.52
C LEU A 43 14.31 14.13 -28.91
N SER A 44 14.72 13.87 -30.15
CA SER A 44 16.03 14.29 -30.65
C SER A 44 16.17 15.81 -30.62
N ARG A 45 15.11 16.55 -30.99
CA ARG A 45 15.10 18.03 -30.92
C ARG A 45 15.12 18.57 -29.49
N SER A 46 14.58 17.83 -28.53
CA SER A 46 14.63 18.20 -27.11
C SER A 46 15.94 17.84 -26.42
N GLY A 47 16.94 17.32 -27.14
CA GLY A 47 18.27 17.02 -26.62
C GLY A 47 18.49 15.58 -26.15
N VAL A 48 17.54 14.66 -26.43
CA VAL A 48 17.77 13.22 -26.21
C VAL A 48 18.72 12.70 -27.31
N PRO A 49 19.88 12.10 -26.98
CA PRO A 49 20.89 11.67 -27.95
C PRO A 49 20.50 10.33 -28.58
N ILE A 50 19.42 10.34 -29.34
CA ILE A 50 18.94 9.22 -30.13
C ILE A 50 19.66 9.27 -31.48
N SER A 51 20.34 8.18 -31.82
CA SER A 51 20.88 7.90 -33.16
C SER A 51 19.96 6.89 -33.84
N GLY A 52 19.75 6.99 -35.15
CA GLY A 52 18.97 5.99 -35.86
C GLY A 52 19.21 5.99 -37.35
N GLU A 53 19.13 4.81 -37.94
CA GLU A 53 19.32 4.58 -39.37
C GLU A 53 18.16 3.71 -39.90
N ALA A 54 17.70 4.02 -41.11
CA ALA A 54 16.60 3.29 -41.73
C ALA A 54 16.99 1.81 -41.91
N GLY A 55 16.12 0.90 -41.47
CA GLY A 55 16.37 -0.54 -41.49
C GLY A 55 17.20 -1.09 -40.32
N VAL A 56 17.88 -0.24 -39.54
CA VAL A 56 18.62 -0.65 -38.33
C VAL A 56 17.82 -0.33 -37.06
N GLY A 57 17.09 0.80 -37.06
CA GLY A 57 16.30 1.26 -35.92
C GLY A 57 16.97 2.40 -35.15
N TYR A 58 16.50 2.63 -33.93
CA TYR A 58 16.93 3.70 -33.04
C TYR A 58 17.76 3.15 -31.88
N LEU A 59 18.81 3.87 -31.50
CA LEU A 59 19.67 3.58 -30.37
C LEU A 59 19.94 4.89 -29.62
N MET A 60 19.79 4.87 -28.30
CA MET A 60 20.21 5.98 -27.46
C MET A 60 21.68 5.81 -27.07
N ARG A 61 22.49 6.87 -27.20
CA ARG A 61 23.92 6.77 -26.89
C ARG A 61 24.13 6.31 -25.43
N PRO A 62 25.05 5.35 -25.18
CA PRO A 62 25.41 4.93 -23.83
C PRO A 62 25.82 6.13 -22.98
N GLY A 63 25.35 6.18 -21.73
CA GLY A 63 25.67 7.26 -20.81
C GLY A 63 24.69 8.44 -20.82
N TYR A 64 23.73 8.48 -21.74
CA TYR A 64 22.55 9.32 -21.55
C TYR A 64 21.67 8.71 -20.46
N ARG A 65 21.81 9.21 -19.23
CA ARG A 65 20.85 8.89 -18.18
C ARG A 65 19.66 9.79 -18.38
N LEU A 66 18.49 9.20 -18.62
CA LEU A 66 17.23 9.84 -18.20
C LEU A 66 17.47 10.43 -16.80
N PRO A 67 17.13 11.72 -16.56
CA PRO A 67 17.14 12.23 -15.21
C PRO A 67 16.42 11.19 -14.35
N PRO A 68 17.04 10.68 -13.26
CA PRO A 68 16.36 9.72 -12.39
C PRO A 68 14.97 10.28 -12.10
N LEU A 69 13.93 9.43 -12.06
CA LEU A 69 12.60 9.83 -11.59
C LEU A 69 12.81 10.66 -10.32
N MET A 70 12.71 11.99 -10.47
CA MET A 70 13.06 12.91 -9.39
C MET A 70 11.82 12.91 -8.54
N PHE A 71 11.84 12.13 -7.47
CA PHE A 71 10.82 12.25 -6.45
C PHE A 71 10.88 13.67 -5.87
N ASP A 72 9.73 14.30 -5.75
CA ASP A 72 9.63 15.52 -4.95
C ASP A 72 9.69 15.19 -3.43
N ALA A 73 9.66 16.23 -2.60
CA ALA A 73 9.75 16.06 -1.15
C ALA A 73 8.54 15.30 -0.58
N GLU A 74 7.33 15.53 -1.13
CA GLU A 74 6.10 14.88 -0.66
C GLU A 74 6.06 13.40 -1.07
N GLU A 75 6.49 13.08 -2.28
CA GLU A 75 6.62 11.70 -2.77
C GLU A 75 7.64 10.92 -1.92
N LEU A 76 8.78 11.53 -1.58
CA LEU A 76 9.75 10.91 -0.67
C LEU A 76 9.19 10.72 0.74
N ALA A 77 8.43 11.70 1.25
CA ALA A 77 7.79 11.59 2.54
C ALA A 77 6.77 10.44 2.57
N ALA A 78 5.94 10.31 1.52
CA ALA A 78 4.97 9.24 1.38
C ALA A 78 5.64 7.85 1.30
N LEU A 79 6.72 7.71 0.52
CA LEU A 79 7.47 6.46 0.41
C LEU A 79 8.15 6.06 1.72
N ALA A 80 8.74 7.03 2.42
CA ALA A 80 9.35 6.78 3.73
C ALA A 80 8.31 6.37 4.77
N LEU A 81 7.16 7.06 4.82
CA LEU A 81 6.05 6.70 5.70
C LEU A 81 5.52 5.30 5.39
N GLY A 82 5.26 4.99 4.11
CA GLY A 82 4.81 3.67 3.68
C GLY A 82 5.80 2.56 4.06
N SER A 83 7.11 2.79 3.88
CA SER A 83 8.15 1.85 4.32
C SER A 83 8.13 1.62 5.83
N ARG A 84 7.95 2.69 6.63
CA ARG A 84 7.81 2.59 8.09
C ARG A 84 6.54 1.82 8.51
N MET A 85 5.43 1.99 7.79
CA MET A 85 4.19 1.22 7.98
C MET A 85 4.40 -0.27 7.68
N VAL A 86 5.05 -0.60 6.55
CA VAL A 86 5.36 -2.00 6.19
C VAL A 86 6.27 -2.65 7.24
N ARG A 87 7.30 -1.95 7.72
CA ARG A 87 8.17 -2.45 8.81
C ARG A 87 7.41 -2.73 10.09
N SER A 88 6.38 -1.93 10.39
CA SER A 88 5.61 -2.03 11.62
C SER A 88 4.53 -3.10 11.54
N TRP A 89 3.83 -3.21 10.41
CA TRP A 89 2.59 -3.98 10.32
C TRP A 89 2.67 -5.22 9.44
N ALA A 90 3.69 -5.38 8.60
CA ALA A 90 3.85 -6.56 7.75
C ALA A 90 4.79 -7.60 8.37
N ASP A 91 5.03 -8.69 7.64
CA ASP A 91 6.00 -9.69 8.04
C ASP A 91 7.44 -9.15 8.06
N PRO A 92 8.34 -9.70 8.90
CA PRO A 92 9.71 -9.22 9.03
C PRO A 92 10.55 -9.28 7.74
N ALA A 93 10.24 -10.18 6.80
CA ALA A 93 10.97 -10.24 5.53
C ALA A 93 10.58 -9.07 4.62
N LEU A 94 9.29 -8.75 4.54
CA LEU A 94 8.80 -7.58 3.79
C LEU A 94 9.26 -6.26 4.40
N GLY A 95 9.24 -6.15 5.74
CA GLY A 95 9.79 -4.98 6.45
C GLY A 95 11.26 -4.72 6.08
N ARG A 96 12.10 -5.75 6.10
CA ARG A 96 13.51 -5.65 5.67
C ARG A 96 13.64 -5.31 4.18
N ALA A 97 12.74 -5.81 3.33
CA ALA A 97 12.74 -5.50 1.90
C ALA A 97 12.38 -4.01 1.65
N ALA A 98 11.39 -3.48 2.36
CA ALA A 98 11.01 -2.07 2.28
C ALA A 98 12.13 -1.13 2.75
N GLU A 99 12.84 -1.50 3.81
CA GLU A 99 14.01 -0.75 4.29
C GLU A 99 15.14 -0.72 3.26
N ARG A 100 15.49 -1.87 2.67
CA ARG A 100 16.49 -1.93 1.59
C ARG A 100 16.08 -1.12 0.36
N ALA A 101 14.79 -1.12 0.02
CA ALA A 101 14.28 -0.34 -1.10
C ALA A 101 14.44 1.17 -0.84
N LEU A 102 14.10 1.64 0.37
CA LEU A 102 14.25 3.04 0.75
C LEU A 102 15.72 3.48 0.74
N LEU A 103 16.63 2.66 1.28
CA LEU A 103 18.07 2.93 1.24
C LEU A 103 18.61 3.05 -0.20
N ARG A 104 18.12 2.22 -1.13
CA ARG A 104 18.48 2.33 -2.55
C ARG A 104 17.99 3.63 -3.16
N ILE A 105 16.77 4.06 -2.84
CA ILE A 105 16.21 5.35 -3.29
C ILE A 105 17.08 6.49 -2.75
N GLU A 106 17.35 6.52 -1.44
CA GLU A 106 18.18 7.56 -0.81
C GLU A 106 19.60 7.63 -1.37
N SER A 107 20.15 6.50 -1.82
CA SER A 107 21.50 6.44 -2.39
C SER A 107 21.66 7.25 -3.68
N VAL A 108 20.58 7.40 -4.46
CA VAL A 108 20.57 8.12 -5.74
C VAL A 108 20.02 9.56 -5.61
N LEU A 109 19.56 9.97 -4.43
CA LEU A 109 19.04 11.32 -4.20
C LEU A 109 20.15 12.38 -4.11
N PRO A 110 19.92 13.60 -4.65
CA PRO A 110 20.74 14.77 -4.39
C PRO A 110 20.83 15.06 -2.89
N ARG A 111 21.98 15.56 -2.41
CA ARG A 111 22.23 15.81 -0.97
C ARG A 111 21.11 16.60 -0.28
N ARG A 112 20.51 17.58 -0.96
CA ARG A 112 19.41 18.42 -0.44
C ARG A 112 18.12 17.66 -0.11
N LEU A 113 17.89 16.48 -0.69
CA LEU A 113 16.69 15.65 -0.47
C LEU A 113 16.97 14.45 0.46
N ARG A 114 18.23 14.25 0.87
CA ARG A 114 18.61 13.11 1.72
C ARG A 114 18.15 13.27 3.15
N HIS A 115 18.07 14.50 3.64
CA HIS A 115 17.60 14.81 4.99
C HIS A 115 16.49 15.83 4.87
N ASP A 116 15.30 15.43 5.31
CA ASP A 116 14.11 16.28 5.37
C ASP A 116 13.53 16.12 6.78
N PRO A 117 13.62 17.16 7.63
CA PRO A 117 13.10 17.10 9.00
C PRO A 117 11.62 16.72 9.08
N ALA A 118 10.80 17.15 8.11
CA ALA A 118 9.37 16.84 8.08
C ALA A 118 9.13 15.36 7.84
N ARG A 119 9.83 14.77 6.86
CA ARG A 119 9.82 13.33 6.61
C ARG A 119 10.37 12.55 7.80
N ASP A 120 11.47 13.01 8.39
CA ASP A 120 12.14 12.26 9.44
C ASP A 120 11.30 12.22 10.72
N ALA A 121 10.48 13.26 10.97
CA ALA A 121 9.50 13.33 12.04
C ALA A 121 8.25 12.44 11.86
N LEU A 122 8.01 11.84 10.69
CA LEU A 122 6.86 10.94 10.46
C LEU A 122 7.08 9.55 11.08
N LEU A 123 6.81 9.41 12.37
CA LEU A 123 7.07 8.18 13.10
C LEU A 123 5.89 7.20 12.99
N VAL A 124 6.19 5.93 12.76
CA VAL A 124 5.23 4.83 12.86
C VAL A 124 5.66 3.93 14.02
N PRO A 125 4.98 4.00 15.17
CA PRO A 125 5.31 3.17 16.32
C PRO A 125 5.00 1.69 16.03
N GLY A 126 6.02 0.84 16.11
CA GLY A 126 5.91 -0.60 15.83
C GLY A 126 5.46 -1.46 17.02
N PHE A 127 5.23 -0.88 18.20
CA PHE A 127 5.00 -1.65 19.44
C PHE A 127 3.57 -2.18 19.62
N HIS A 128 2.62 -1.77 18.76
CA HIS A 128 1.21 -2.18 18.88
C HIS A 128 0.85 -3.47 18.13
N VAL A 129 1.77 -4.04 17.33
CA VAL A 129 1.49 -5.26 16.57
C VAL A 129 2.20 -6.44 17.22
N PRO A 130 1.47 -7.29 17.98
CA PRO A 130 1.98 -8.55 18.49
C PRO A 130 2.73 -9.36 17.43
N ASP A 131 3.92 -9.87 17.78
CA ASP A 131 4.71 -10.70 16.88
C ASP A 131 3.96 -11.95 16.41
N ALA A 132 3.06 -12.48 17.24
CA ALA A 132 2.17 -13.58 16.90
C ALA A 132 1.29 -13.30 15.66
N MET A 133 0.95 -12.04 15.37
CA MET A 133 0.20 -11.69 14.16
C MET A 133 1.09 -11.61 12.92
N ARG A 134 2.38 -11.30 13.08
CA ARG A 134 3.32 -11.11 11.96
C ARG A 134 4.02 -12.40 11.55
N ALA A 135 4.31 -13.28 12.49
CA ALA A 135 5.00 -14.55 12.26
C ALA A 135 4.36 -15.41 11.14
N PRO A 136 3.03 -15.66 11.13
CA PRO A 136 2.42 -16.52 10.11
C PRO A 136 2.31 -15.85 8.74
N MET A 137 2.39 -14.52 8.65
CA MET A 137 2.13 -13.77 7.41
C MET A 137 3.06 -14.17 6.25
N SER A 138 4.32 -14.48 6.54
CA SER A 138 5.30 -14.89 5.51
C SER A 138 4.85 -16.17 4.80
N THR A 139 4.58 -17.23 5.55
CA THR A 139 4.09 -18.51 5.03
C THR A 139 2.72 -18.37 4.37
N LEU A 140 1.82 -17.55 4.92
CA LEU A 140 0.53 -17.28 4.29
C LEU A 140 0.68 -16.61 2.93
N ARG A 141 1.57 -15.62 2.80
CA ARG A 141 1.85 -14.97 1.52
C ARG A 141 2.41 -15.93 0.48
N GLU A 142 3.33 -16.80 0.88
CA GLU A 142 3.87 -17.85 0.01
C GLU A 142 2.75 -18.78 -0.47
N CYS A 143 1.88 -19.25 0.43
CA CYS A 143 0.76 -20.13 0.05
C CYS A 143 -0.26 -19.44 -0.87
N ILE A 144 -0.48 -18.13 -0.71
CA ILE A 144 -1.34 -17.34 -1.60
C ILE A 144 -0.70 -17.24 -2.99
N SER A 145 0.59 -16.91 -3.05
CA SER A 145 1.34 -16.81 -4.31
C SER A 145 1.40 -18.12 -5.07
N ASP A 146 1.60 -19.23 -4.35
CA ASP A 146 1.68 -20.57 -4.93
C ASP A 146 0.31 -21.23 -5.12
N GLN A 147 -0.79 -20.56 -4.74
CA GLN A 147 -2.14 -21.12 -4.74
C GLN A 147 -2.23 -22.50 -4.05
N ARG A 148 -1.56 -22.64 -2.90
CA ARG A 148 -1.51 -23.85 -2.09
C ARG A 148 -2.59 -23.86 -1.03
N ARG A 149 -3.24 -25.01 -0.85
CA ARG A 149 -4.20 -25.22 0.24
C ARG A 149 -3.48 -25.23 1.58
N LEU A 150 -4.16 -24.75 2.60
CA LEU A 150 -3.64 -24.70 3.97
C LEU A 150 -4.54 -25.49 4.91
N ARG A 151 -3.93 -26.27 5.79
CA ARG A 151 -4.62 -26.78 6.99
C ARG A 151 -4.30 -25.87 8.17
N ILE A 152 -5.33 -25.39 8.85
CA ILE A 152 -5.19 -24.52 10.02
C ILE A 152 -5.86 -25.14 11.24
N ALA A 153 -5.20 -25.04 12.39
CA ALA A 153 -5.79 -25.22 13.70
C ALA A 153 -6.22 -23.85 14.22
N TYR A 154 -7.52 -23.62 14.31
CA TYR A 154 -8.12 -22.32 14.56
C TYR A 154 -8.96 -22.31 15.83
N THR A 155 -8.76 -21.29 16.66
CA THR A 155 -9.62 -21.04 17.82
C THR A 155 -10.78 -20.14 17.40
N ARG A 156 -11.99 -20.69 17.46
CA ARG A 156 -13.22 -19.96 17.12
C ARG A 156 -13.51 -18.87 18.16
N ALA A 157 -14.45 -17.97 17.83
CA ALA A 157 -14.87 -16.89 18.72
C ALA A 157 -15.51 -17.39 20.03
N ASP A 158 -16.09 -18.59 20.02
CA ASP A 158 -16.64 -19.30 21.19
C ASP A 158 -15.56 -20.04 22.01
N GLY A 159 -14.29 -19.92 21.64
CA GLY A 159 -13.16 -20.59 22.31
C GLY A 159 -12.92 -22.03 21.86
N ALA A 160 -13.79 -22.62 21.03
CA ALA A 160 -13.61 -24.00 20.57
C ALA A 160 -12.49 -24.11 19.53
N ALA A 161 -11.61 -25.10 19.70
CA ALA A 161 -10.62 -25.46 18.70
C ALA A 161 -11.30 -26.13 17.49
N SER A 162 -10.84 -25.80 16.29
CA SER A 162 -11.37 -26.33 15.03
C SER A 162 -10.22 -26.51 14.05
N GLU A 163 -10.15 -27.66 13.39
CA GLU A 163 -9.25 -27.87 12.27
C GLU A 163 -9.98 -27.66 10.95
N ARG A 164 -9.35 -26.96 10.00
CA ARG A 164 -9.96 -26.59 8.72
C ARG A 164 -8.96 -26.65 7.59
N THR A 165 -9.36 -27.20 6.45
CA THR A 165 -8.69 -26.98 5.17
C THR A 165 -9.27 -25.76 4.51
N ILE A 166 -8.42 -24.84 4.07
CA ILE A 166 -8.79 -23.57 3.46
C ILE A 166 -7.97 -23.32 2.19
N GLN A 167 -8.54 -22.55 1.27
CA GLN A 167 -7.87 -22.02 0.09
C GLN A 167 -7.62 -20.52 0.34
N PRO A 168 -6.39 -20.12 0.72
CA PRO A 168 -6.09 -18.75 1.10
C PRO A 168 -6.12 -17.81 -0.12
N VAL A 169 -6.87 -16.72 -0.06
CA VAL A 169 -7.03 -15.82 -1.22
C VAL A 169 -6.37 -14.46 -1.05
N GLY A 170 -6.22 -13.98 0.18
CA GLY A 170 -5.65 -12.66 0.43
C GLY A 170 -5.49 -12.35 1.91
N LEU A 171 -4.49 -11.54 2.21
CA LEU A 171 -4.34 -10.88 3.51
C LEU A 171 -4.92 -9.47 3.41
N VAL A 172 -5.81 -9.13 4.33
CA VAL A 172 -6.46 -7.81 4.37
C VAL A 172 -6.22 -7.15 5.72
N PHE A 173 -5.82 -5.88 5.67
CA PHE A 173 -5.60 -5.06 6.85
C PHE A 173 -6.78 -4.11 7.06
N TRP A 174 -7.38 -4.15 8.24
CA TRP A 174 -8.58 -3.36 8.58
C TRP A 174 -8.28 -2.18 9.53
N GLY A 175 -7.07 -1.64 9.48
CA GLY A 175 -6.64 -0.51 10.33
C GLY A 175 -6.08 -0.93 11.68
N GLU A 176 -6.62 -1.99 12.30
CA GLU A 176 -6.13 -2.50 13.59
C GLU A 176 -5.65 -3.95 13.52
N THR A 177 -6.31 -4.80 12.71
CA THR A 177 -6.02 -6.23 12.66
C THR A 177 -5.89 -6.76 11.24
N TRP A 178 -5.07 -7.78 11.08
CA TRP A 178 -4.93 -8.56 9.85
C TRP A 178 -5.88 -9.75 9.86
N THR A 179 -6.54 -9.97 8.73
CA THR A 179 -7.30 -11.20 8.49
C THR A 179 -6.84 -11.87 7.21
N LEU A 180 -6.85 -13.20 7.23
CA LEU A 180 -6.76 -14.03 6.05
C LEU A 180 -8.16 -14.26 5.50
N GLY A 181 -8.44 -13.72 4.32
CA GLY A 181 -9.56 -14.16 3.50
C GLY A 181 -9.25 -15.52 2.89
N ALA A 182 -10.17 -16.47 3.03
CA ALA A 182 -10.00 -17.80 2.44
C ALA A 182 -11.34 -18.47 2.18
N TRP A 183 -11.38 -19.37 1.19
CA TRP A 183 -12.50 -20.30 1.02
C TRP A 183 -12.36 -21.47 2.00
N CYS A 184 -13.38 -21.69 2.82
CA CYS A 184 -13.38 -22.74 3.83
C CYS A 184 -14.06 -23.99 3.27
N GLU A 185 -13.31 -25.06 3.03
CA GLU A 185 -13.84 -26.30 2.42
C GLU A 185 -14.88 -26.98 3.32
N LEU A 186 -14.73 -26.86 4.64
CA LEU A 186 -15.70 -27.40 5.61
C LEU A 186 -17.07 -26.71 5.54
N ARG A 187 -17.12 -25.44 5.14
CA ARG A 187 -18.36 -24.65 5.08
C ARG A 187 -18.85 -24.40 3.65
N GLY A 188 -17.99 -24.59 2.66
CA GLY A 188 -18.30 -24.28 1.27
C GLY A 188 -18.54 -22.79 1.02
N ASP A 189 -17.81 -21.91 1.73
CA ASP A 189 -17.99 -20.47 1.61
C ASP A 189 -16.72 -19.66 1.99
N PHE A 190 -16.67 -18.39 1.59
CA PHE A 190 -15.62 -17.44 1.95
C PHE A 190 -15.73 -17.02 3.42
N ARG A 191 -14.58 -17.00 4.11
CA ARG A 191 -14.49 -16.55 5.50
C ARG A 191 -13.22 -15.77 5.76
N SER A 192 -13.31 -14.88 6.73
CA SER A 192 -12.18 -14.12 7.28
C SER A 192 -11.66 -14.80 8.55
N PHE A 193 -10.38 -15.14 8.57
CA PHE A 193 -9.70 -15.74 9.71
C PHE A 193 -8.74 -14.72 10.32
N ARG A 194 -8.86 -14.44 11.62
CA ARG A 194 -7.90 -13.54 12.28
C ARG A 194 -6.58 -14.29 12.51
N LEU A 195 -5.46 -13.63 12.25
CA LEU A 195 -4.14 -14.27 12.32
C LEU A 195 -3.74 -14.65 13.75
N ASP A 196 -4.15 -13.86 14.74
CA ASP A 196 -3.91 -14.11 16.17
C ASP A 196 -4.62 -15.38 16.71
N ARG A 197 -5.63 -15.87 16.00
CA ARG A 197 -6.41 -17.07 16.38
C ARG A 197 -5.96 -18.35 15.66
N ILE A 198 -4.94 -18.26 14.80
CA ILE A 198 -4.35 -19.41 14.12
C ILE A 198 -3.25 -19.98 15.03
N ALA A 199 -3.54 -21.10 15.69
CA ALA A 199 -2.59 -21.74 16.59
C ALA A 199 -1.50 -22.52 15.82
N ARG A 200 -1.88 -23.17 14.72
CA ARG A 200 -0.97 -23.86 13.80
C ARG A 200 -1.44 -23.71 12.37
N LEU A 201 -0.49 -23.64 11.44
CA LEU A 201 -0.73 -23.65 10.01
C LEU A 201 0.21 -24.68 9.36
N ALA A 202 -0.31 -25.44 8.40
CA ALA A 202 0.43 -26.43 7.65
C ALA A 202 0.08 -26.30 6.17
N PRO A 203 1.03 -25.87 5.31
CA PRO A 203 0.86 -25.91 3.87
C PRO A 203 0.64 -27.34 3.38
N LEU A 204 -0.30 -27.53 2.47
CA LEU A 204 -0.55 -28.80 1.82
C LEU A 204 0.10 -28.81 0.43
N ASP A 205 0.31 -30.00 -0.13
CA ASP A 205 0.80 -30.16 -1.50
C ASP A 205 -0.34 -30.00 -2.54
N ALA A 206 -1.58 -29.99 -2.08
CA ALA A 206 -2.74 -29.72 -2.92
C ALA A 206 -2.82 -28.23 -3.28
N HIS A 207 -3.04 -27.96 -4.56
CA HIS A 207 -3.20 -26.62 -5.11
C HIS A 207 -4.69 -26.35 -5.42
N PHE A 208 -5.03 -25.09 -5.66
CA PHE A 208 -6.36 -24.67 -6.11
C PHE A 208 -6.22 -23.60 -7.20
N ASP A 209 -7.24 -23.41 -8.03
CA ASP A 209 -7.28 -22.28 -8.97
C ASP A 209 -7.86 -21.05 -8.25
N GLY A 210 -6.99 -20.09 -7.94
CA GLY A 210 -7.35 -18.86 -7.24
C GLY A 210 -7.93 -17.76 -8.13
N THR A 211 -8.08 -18.00 -9.44
CA THR A 211 -8.45 -16.95 -10.40
C THR A 211 -9.78 -16.30 -10.03
N GLY A 212 -9.76 -14.99 -9.78
CA GLY A 212 -10.94 -14.21 -9.40
C GLY A 212 -11.47 -14.43 -7.97
N MET A 213 -10.91 -15.36 -7.19
CA MET A 213 -11.40 -15.62 -5.83
C MET A 213 -11.22 -14.44 -4.88
N LEU A 214 -10.13 -13.66 -5.01
CA LEU A 214 -9.91 -12.47 -4.19
C LEU A 214 -10.98 -11.41 -4.42
N ALA A 215 -11.36 -11.16 -5.68
CA ALA A 215 -12.42 -10.22 -6.02
C ALA A 215 -13.77 -10.66 -5.43
N ARG A 216 -14.09 -11.95 -5.55
CA ARG A 216 -15.31 -12.54 -4.97
C ARG A 216 -15.32 -12.45 -3.44
N TYR A 217 -14.19 -12.70 -2.79
CA TYR A 217 -14.05 -12.52 -1.35
C TYR A 217 -14.27 -11.07 -0.91
N LEU A 218 -13.66 -10.09 -1.60
CA LEU A 218 -13.82 -8.68 -1.26
C LEU A 218 -15.27 -8.21 -1.45
N GLN A 219 -15.95 -8.68 -2.50
CA GLN A 219 -17.38 -8.43 -2.70
C GLN A 219 -18.21 -8.98 -1.54
N ALA A 220 -18.00 -10.25 -1.16
CA ALA A 220 -18.71 -10.87 -0.03
C ALA A 220 -18.46 -10.12 1.29
N ALA A 221 -17.21 -9.74 1.56
CA ALA A 221 -16.84 -9.00 2.76
C ALA A 221 -17.43 -7.58 2.81
N GLN A 222 -17.63 -6.93 1.66
CA GLN A 222 -18.31 -5.63 1.58
C GLN A 222 -19.80 -5.78 1.88
N THR A 223 -20.46 -6.78 1.30
CA THR A 223 -21.89 -7.03 1.54
C THR A 223 -22.20 -7.31 3.01
N GLU A 224 -21.36 -8.08 3.71
CA GLU A 224 -21.52 -8.33 5.16
C GLU A 224 -21.37 -7.03 6.00
N ARG A 225 -20.44 -6.14 5.62
CA ARG A 225 -20.24 -4.85 6.31
C ARG A 225 -21.39 -3.88 6.06
N ASP A 226 -21.90 -3.83 4.84
CA ASP A 226 -23.02 -2.97 4.46
C ASP A 226 -24.32 -3.45 5.12
N ALA A 227 -24.54 -4.76 5.21
CA ALA A 227 -25.65 -5.35 5.95
C ALA A 227 -25.62 -4.98 7.46
N CYS A 228 -24.46 -5.11 8.10
CA CYS A 228 -24.29 -4.73 9.52
C CYS A 228 -24.47 -3.23 9.77
N ARG A 229 -24.13 -2.38 8.79
CA ARG A 229 -24.33 -0.93 8.86
C ARG A 229 -25.82 -0.53 8.80
N ILE A 230 -26.66 -1.29 8.10
CA ILE A 230 -28.11 -1.04 8.01
C ILE A 230 -28.83 -1.45 9.31
N GLU A 231 -28.31 -2.45 10.03
CA GLU A 231 -28.93 -2.98 11.26
C GLU A 231 -28.54 -2.26 12.56
N THR A 232 -27.67 -1.24 12.51
CA THR A 232 -27.33 -0.46 13.71
C THR A 232 -28.43 0.60 13.95
N PRO A 233 -29.27 0.52 15.01
CA PRO A 233 -30.30 1.53 15.22
C PRO A 233 -29.67 2.87 15.53
N SER A 234 -30.19 3.92 14.90
CA SER A 234 -29.90 5.31 15.24
C SER A 234 -30.00 5.50 16.76
N ARG A 235 -28.93 6.03 17.35
CA ARG A 235 -28.85 6.51 18.73
C ARG A 235 -30.18 7.21 19.11
N PRO A 236 -30.86 6.86 20.23
CA PRO A 236 -32.11 7.51 20.58
C PRO A 236 -31.87 9.01 20.80
N PRO A 237 -32.80 9.89 20.39
CA PRO A 237 -32.69 11.31 20.64
C PRO A 237 -32.64 11.53 22.16
N SER A 238 -31.65 12.30 22.60
CA SER A 238 -31.52 12.78 23.97
C SER A 238 -32.84 13.40 24.43
N ALA A 239 -33.39 12.87 25.53
CA ALA A 239 -34.60 13.36 26.17
C ALA A 239 -34.45 14.85 26.57
N PRO A 240 -35.53 15.64 26.52
CA PRO A 240 -35.49 17.06 26.85
C PRO A 240 -35.61 17.29 28.37
N GLY A 241 -34.78 18.21 28.87
CA GLY A 241 -35.12 19.12 29.96
C GLY A 241 -35.05 18.59 31.39
N GLU A 242 -33.93 18.84 32.06
CA GLU A 242 -33.99 19.34 33.44
C GLU A 242 -33.12 20.60 33.56
N ASP A 243 -33.87 21.69 33.66
CA ASP A 243 -33.47 23.03 33.99
C ASP A 243 -33.11 23.09 35.48
N ARG A 244 -31.89 23.53 35.83
CA ARG A 244 -31.65 24.48 36.93
C ARG A 244 -30.18 24.89 37.09
N ALA A 245 -29.98 26.16 36.79
CA ALA A 245 -29.26 27.15 37.59
C ALA A 245 -27.73 27.02 37.71
N ALA A 246 -27.04 27.75 36.84
CA ALA A 246 -25.86 28.50 37.24
C ALA A 246 -25.79 29.84 36.51
N ALA A 247 -25.33 30.85 37.25
CA ALA A 247 -24.87 32.17 36.84
C ALA A 247 -25.89 33.32 36.79
N SER A 248 -25.90 34.09 37.88
CA SER A 248 -25.96 35.54 37.79
C SER A 248 -24.68 36.08 38.42
N MET A 249 -23.92 36.85 37.65
CA MET A 249 -22.68 37.52 38.05
C MET A 249 -22.92 39.02 37.92
N GLN A 250 -22.36 39.77 38.89
CA GLN A 250 -22.01 41.21 38.87
C GLN A 250 -23.09 42.27 39.18
N GLU A 251 -22.82 43.05 40.24
CA GLU A 251 -22.51 44.51 40.19
C GLU A 251 -22.07 44.97 41.61
N SER A 252 -20.83 45.45 41.80
CA SER A 252 -20.45 46.89 41.98
C SER A 252 -19.80 47.15 43.39
N PRO A 253 -19.06 48.27 43.67
CA PRO A 253 -17.58 48.30 43.78
C PRO A 253 -17.08 48.88 45.14
N PRO A 254 -16.07 49.79 45.22
CA PRO A 254 -14.66 49.56 45.55
C PRO A 254 -14.22 50.08 46.94
N HIS A 255 -13.13 49.55 47.52
CA HIS A 255 -12.30 50.35 48.45
C HIS A 255 -10.86 49.85 48.56
N ASN A 256 -9.94 50.83 48.55
CA ASN A 256 -8.48 50.70 48.65
C ASN A 256 -8.04 50.80 50.14
N PRO A 257 -6.73 50.92 50.47
CA PRO A 257 -5.88 49.96 51.19
C PRO A 257 -5.65 50.40 52.68
N PRO A 258 -4.71 49.85 53.50
CA PRO A 258 -3.26 50.05 53.35
C PRO A 258 -2.32 48.92 53.85
N ALA A 259 -1.06 49.05 53.43
CA ALA A 259 0.22 48.83 54.13
C ALA A 259 0.39 47.67 55.14
N ALA A 260 1.43 46.84 54.94
CA ALA A 260 2.73 46.97 55.64
C ALA A 260 3.62 45.73 55.37
N SER A 261 4.86 45.99 54.94
CA SER A 261 5.99 45.04 55.02
C SER A 261 6.41 44.82 56.49
N PRO A 262 7.37 43.92 56.83
CA PRO A 262 8.70 43.76 56.22
C PRO A 262 8.86 42.52 55.35
#